data_AF-A0A1J3ZWG8-F1
#
_entry.id   AF-A0A1J3ZWG8-F1
#
_cell.length_a   1.000
_cell.length_b   1.000
_cell.length_c   1.000
_cell.angle_alpha   90.00
_cell.angle_beta   90.00
_cell.angle_gamma   90.00
#
_symmetry.space_group_name_H-M   'P 1'
#
loop_
_entity.id
_entity.type
_entity.pdbx_description
1 polymer ?
#
loop_
_entity_poly.entity_id
_entity_poly.type
_entity_poly.pdbx_seq_one_letter_code
_entity_poly.pdbx_strand_id
1 'polypeptide(L)'
;MVHFQNEVRHQVDIWLNDDTNSSENALAIPNKQEFAINNIQMNMTKKDVENKLGHQKRVTSNEYGTNWYTYYDKDYNNFIMISYIKNRVNAMYTNQNLISSKSKIKYATPKETVRSRLGNPIQYINKGRYRFEVKNKEYDVFHKDHVYTTVFYDKHESNGVTSLLQVSENMENRLRNQYGAPSKSLEKSFELQDFDLVNSERKQHGLNTLKYSSAISNTARKHSVNMSEDHFFDHTDKQGNSPFDRLKRDHIDFNSAGENLAYGQVSSIYAHEGLMNSLGHRKNILNTHYKNLGLGVDFNEDKQPFWTEDYTG
;
A
#
# COMPACT_ATOMS: atom_id res chain seq x y z
N MET A 1 -11.64 32.25 13.51
CA MET A 1 -12.89 31.49 13.74
C MET A 1 -13.77 31.41 12.49
N VAL A 2 -13.93 32.50 11.72
CA VAL A 2 -14.66 32.52 10.43
C VAL A 2 -13.94 31.71 9.33
N HIS A 3 -12.60 31.69 9.34
CA HIS A 3 -11.81 30.98 8.32
C HIS A 3 -11.96 29.44 8.38
N PHE A 4 -12.03 28.89 9.60
CA PHE A 4 -12.22 27.45 9.83
C PHE A 4 -13.65 27.00 9.49
N GLN A 5 -14.66 27.84 9.75
CA GLN A 5 -16.03 27.55 9.33
C GLN A 5 -16.21 27.57 7.81
N ASN A 6 -15.44 28.40 7.10
CA ASN A 6 -15.46 28.45 5.64
C ASN A 6 -14.73 27.25 4.99
N GLU A 7 -13.65 26.75 5.59
CA GLU A 7 -12.99 25.50 5.14
C GLU A 7 -13.88 24.27 5.34
N VAL A 8 -14.55 24.17 6.49
CA VAL A 8 -15.49 23.07 6.75
C VAL A 8 -16.70 23.17 5.80
N ARG A 9 -17.24 24.37 5.55
CA ARG A 9 -18.28 24.57 4.54
C ARG A 9 -17.81 24.17 3.14
N HIS A 10 -16.59 24.54 2.76
CA HIS A 10 -16.07 24.19 1.44
C HIS A 10 -15.86 22.68 1.27
N GLN A 11 -15.39 21.98 2.31
CA GLN A 11 -15.30 20.52 2.31
C GLN A 11 -16.69 19.84 2.28
N VAL A 12 -17.66 20.38 3.00
CA VAL A 12 -19.05 19.87 2.99
C VAL A 12 -19.72 20.13 1.63
N ASP A 13 -19.48 21.28 1.01
CA ASP A 13 -20.01 21.62 -0.31
C ASP A 13 -19.34 20.81 -1.44
N ILE A 14 -18.06 20.43 -1.30
CA ILE A 14 -17.41 19.47 -2.20
C ILE A 14 -18.04 18.08 -2.02
N TRP A 15 -18.31 17.65 -0.78
CA TRP A 15 -18.98 16.37 -0.50
C TRP A 15 -20.44 16.32 -0.99
N LEU A 16 -21.15 17.44 -1.00
CA LEU A 16 -22.55 17.53 -1.43
C LEU A 16 -22.72 17.79 -2.93
N ASN A 17 -21.75 18.43 -3.60
CA ASN A 17 -21.85 18.73 -5.03
C ASN A 17 -21.26 17.64 -5.95
N ASP A 18 -20.45 16.71 -5.42
CA ASP A 18 -20.02 15.50 -6.16
C ASP A 18 -21.18 14.50 -6.41
N ASP A 19 -22.33 14.69 -5.75
CA ASP A 19 -23.54 13.87 -5.91
C ASP A 19 -24.30 14.13 -7.24
N THR A 20 -23.81 15.00 -8.13
CA THR A 20 -24.54 15.34 -9.37
C THR A 20 -24.02 14.69 -10.65
N ASN A 21 -23.11 13.70 -10.58
CA ASN A 21 -22.74 12.94 -11.80
C ASN A 21 -22.12 11.54 -11.61
N SER A 22 -22.79 10.57 -10.94
CA SER A 22 -22.47 9.14 -11.15
C SER A 22 -23.53 8.16 -10.62
N SER A 23 -24.58 7.88 -11.39
CA SER A 23 -25.44 6.71 -11.10
C SER A 23 -24.80 5.36 -11.51
N GLU A 24 -23.65 5.36 -12.19
CA GLU A 24 -23.03 4.12 -12.68
C GLU A 24 -21.98 3.49 -11.74
N ASN A 25 -21.48 4.22 -10.71
CA ASN A 25 -20.33 3.78 -9.88
C ASN A 25 -20.56 3.80 -8.36
N ALA A 26 -21.81 3.83 -7.89
CA ALA A 26 -22.08 3.79 -6.46
C ALA A 26 -21.50 2.51 -5.80
N LEU A 27 -20.81 2.67 -4.67
CA LEU A 27 -20.31 1.53 -3.89
C LEU A 27 -21.48 0.82 -3.20
N ALA A 28 -21.76 -0.40 -3.63
CA ALA A 28 -22.80 -1.23 -3.04
C ALA A 28 -22.33 -1.81 -1.70
N ILE A 29 -23.25 -1.88 -0.73
CA ILE A 29 -22.99 -2.61 0.51
C ILE A 29 -22.98 -4.12 0.19
N PRO A 30 -21.92 -4.86 0.55
CA PRO A 30 -21.85 -6.29 0.28
C PRO A 30 -22.95 -7.06 1.04
N ASN A 31 -23.56 -8.04 0.37
CA ASN A 31 -24.63 -8.86 0.95
C ASN A 31 -24.10 -10.11 1.65
N LYS A 32 -23.00 -10.70 1.17
CA LYS A 32 -22.42 -11.94 1.73
C LYS A 32 -21.32 -11.63 2.73
N GLN A 33 -20.33 -10.84 2.37
CA GLN A 33 -19.16 -10.56 3.21
C GLN A 33 -19.26 -9.24 3.95
N GLU A 34 -18.35 -9.02 4.91
CA GLU A 34 -18.30 -7.78 5.69
C GLU A 34 -17.91 -6.58 4.81
N PHE A 35 -16.90 -6.76 3.96
CA PHE A 35 -16.31 -5.71 3.13
C PHE A 35 -16.39 -6.04 1.63
N ALA A 36 -16.43 -4.97 0.84
CA ALA A 36 -16.10 -4.98 -0.57
C ALA A 36 -15.15 -3.81 -0.87
N ILE A 37 -14.34 -3.97 -1.91
CA ILE A 37 -13.47 -2.91 -2.42
C ILE A 37 -13.83 -2.69 -3.88
N ASN A 38 -14.29 -1.49 -4.23
CA ASN A 38 -14.75 -1.16 -5.59
C ASN A 38 -15.74 -2.20 -6.15
N ASN A 39 -16.73 -2.58 -5.33
CA ASN A 39 -17.71 -3.64 -5.62
C ASN A 39 -17.15 -5.05 -5.89
N ILE A 40 -15.86 -5.28 -5.58
CA ILE A 40 -15.22 -6.60 -5.59
C ILE A 40 -15.27 -7.21 -4.18
N GLN A 41 -15.56 -8.50 -4.12
CA GLN A 41 -15.64 -9.31 -2.90
C GLN A 41 -14.76 -10.54 -3.04
N MET A 42 -14.35 -11.12 -1.90
CA MET A 42 -13.61 -12.38 -1.88
C MET A 42 -14.43 -13.48 -2.56
N ASN A 43 -13.74 -14.42 -3.19
CA ASN A 43 -14.32 -15.53 -3.95
C ASN A 43 -15.04 -15.17 -5.26
N MET A 44 -15.14 -13.88 -5.64
CA MET A 44 -15.56 -13.50 -7.01
C MET A 44 -14.62 -14.13 -8.05
N THR A 45 -15.15 -14.46 -9.23
CA THR A 45 -14.30 -15.03 -10.29
C THR A 45 -13.47 -13.93 -10.94
N LYS A 46 -12.27 -14.30 -11.43
CA LYS A 46 -11.42 -13.38 -12.18
C LYS A 46 -12.15 -12.77 -13.39
N LYS A 47 -13.00 -13.56 -14.06
CA LYS A 47 -13.86 -13.08 -15.15
C LYS A 47 -14.83 -11.99 -14.69
N ASP A 48 -15.48 -12.17 -13.53
CA ASP A 48 -16.39 -11.15 -13.00
C ASP A 48 -15.65 -9.87 -12.61
N VAL A 49 -14.42 -9.99 -12.11
CA VAL A 49 -13.55 -8.84 -11.83
C VAL A 49 -13.19 -8.12 -13.14
N GLU A 50 -12.72 -8.84 -14.15
CA GLU A 50 -12.34 -8.26 -15.44
C GLU A 50 -13.53 -7.62 -16.17
N ASN A 51 -14.73 -8.17 -16.03
CA ASN A 51 -15.95 -7.54 -16.55
C ASN A 51 -16.26 -6.20 -15.87
N LYS A 52 -15.84 -6.02 -14.61
CA LYS A 52 -16.09 -4.81 -13.83
C LYS A 52 -14.98 -3.77 -13.95
N LEU A 53 -13.73 -4.22 -13.89
CA LEU A 53 -12.55 -3.34 -13.81
C LEU A 53 -11.76 -3.28 -15.12
N GLY A 54 -12.17 -4.05 -16.13
CA GLY A 54 -11.39 -4.24 -17.34
C GLY A 54 -10.11 -5.05 -17.10
N HIS A 55 -9.12 -4.84 -17.96
CA HIS A 55 -7.84 -5.51 -17.87
C HIS A 55 -6.92 -4.87 -16.83
N GLN A 56 -6.19 -5.72 -16.10
CA GLN A 56 -5.16 -5.28 -15.18
C GLN A 56 -4.09 -4.43 -15.88
N LYS A 57 -3.60 -3.42 -15.17
CA LYS A 57 -2.51 -2.54 -15.60
C LYS A 57 -1.14 -3.15 -15.33
N ARG A 58 -1.03 -3.97 -14.28
CA ARG A 58 0.22 -4.66 -13.91
C ARG A 58 -0.05 -6.02 -13.29
N VAL A 59 0.89 -6.94 -13.47
CA VAL A 59 0.97 -8.20 -12.73
C VAL A 59 2.34 -8.28 -12.07
N THR A 60 2.38 -8.53 -10.77
CA THR A 60 3.61 -8.65 -9.97
C THR A 60 3.50 -9.84 -9.03
N SER A 61 4.60 -10.54 -8.76
CA SER A 61 4.61 -11.63 -7.78
C SER A 61 4.48 -11.10 -6.35
N ASN A 62 3.93 -11.90 -5.45
CA ASN A 62 3.69 -11.49 -4.06
C ASN A 62 4.26 -12.48 -3.05
N GLU A 63 4.26 -12.07 -1.78
CA GLU A 63 4.83 -12.78 -0.64
C GLU A 63 4.20 -14.17 -0.41
N TYR A 64 2.97 -14.38 -0.89
CA TYR A 64 2.24 -15.66 -0.79
C TYR A 64 2.61 -16.66 -1.89
N GLY A 65 3.59 -16.35 -2.75
CA GLY A 65 3.95 -17.18 -3.90
C GLY A 65 2.82 -17.24 -4.93
N THR A 66 2.13 -16.11 -5.14
CA THR A 66 1.13 -15.89 -6.18
C THR A 66 1.42 -14.55 -6.88
N ASN A 67 0.40 -13.87 -7.42
CA ASN A 67 0.55 -12.57 -8.04
C ASN A 67 -0.50 -11.59 -7.56
N TRP A 68 -0.12 -10.32 -7.44
CA TRP A 68 -1.02 -9.17 -7.43
C TRP A 68 -1.31 -8.74 -8.88
N TYR A 69 -2.59 -8.50 -9.15
CA TYR A 69 -3.11 -7.92 -10.39
C TYR A 69 -3.59 -6.53 -10.03
N THR A 70 -2.91 -5.51 -10.56
CA THR A 70 -3.18 -4.10 -10.24
C THR A 70 -4.16 -3.53 -11.25
N TYR A 71 -5.23 -2.90 -10.78
CA TYR A 71 -6.24 -2.22 -11.58
C TYR A 71 -6.37 -0.77 -11.12
N TYR A 72 -6.56 0.15 -12.08
CA TYR A 72 -6.88 1.55 -11.84
C TYR A 72 -7.32 2.21 -13.15
N ASP A 73 -8.02 3.33 -13.03
CA ASP A 73 -8.49 4.16 -14.13
C ASP A 73 -7.59 5.38 -14.33
N LYS A 74 -7.23 5.66 -15.59
CA LYS A 74 -6.38 6.80 -15.97
C LYS A 74 -5.15 6.89 -15.06
N ASP A 75 -5.00 8.02 -14.35
CA ASP A 75 -3.90 8.31 -13.45
C ASP A 75 -4.19 7.79 -12.02
N TYR A 76 -4.17 6.46 -11.84
CA TYR A 76 -4.33 5.79 -10.54
C TYR A 76 -5.66 5.99 -9.80
N ASN A 77 -6.70 6.51 -10.45
CA ASN A 77 -8.03 6.54 -9.83
C ASN A 77 -8.56 5.12 -9.61
N ASN A 78 -9.38 4.93 -8.59
CA ASN A 78 -10.02 3.63 -8.30
C ASN A 78 -9.00 2.47 -8.15
N PHE A 79 -7.79 2.79 -7.67
CA PHE A 79 -6.70 1.83 -7.49
C PHE A 79 -7.09 0.66 -6.58
N ILE A 80 -6.87 -0.57 -7.08
CA ILE A 80 -7.07 -1.81 -6.33
C ILE A 80 -6.06 -2.86 -6.80
N MET A 81 -5.49 -3.60 -5.86
CA MET A 81 -4.69 -4.80 -6.13
C MET A 81 -5.49 -6.03 -5.76
N ILE A 82 -5.54 -7.04 -6.63
CA ILE A 82 -6.28 -8.28 -6.40
C ILE A 82 -5.38 -9.49 -6.64
N SER A 83 -5.46 -10.49 -5.76
CA SER A 83 -4.78 -11.77 -5.94
C SER A 83 -5.77 -12.92 -6.03
N TYR A 84 -5.42 -13.92 -6.83
CA TYR A 84 -6.31 -15.03 -7.16
C TYR A 84 -5.70 -16.39 -6.82
N ILE A 85 -6.54 -17.31 -6.36
CA ILE A 85 -6.27 -18.75 -6.32
C ILE A 85 -7.37 -19.43 -7.12
N LYS A 86 -6.99 -20.30 -8.07
CA LYS A 86 -7.93 -21.00 -8.97
C LYS A 86 -8.95 -20.04 -9.61
N ASN A 87 -8.48 -18.90 -10.13
CA ASN A 87 -9.27 -17.83 -10.75
C ASN A 87 -10.38 -17.24 -9.86
N ARG A 88 -10.20 -17.27 -8.53
CA ARG A 88 -11.10 -16.61 -7.57
C ARG A 88 -10.34 -15.69 -6.63
N VAL A 89 -10.94 -14.54 -6.31
CA VAL A 89 -10.35 -13.52 -5.43
C VAL A 89 -10.03 -14.16 -4.07
N ASN A 90 -8.77 -14.08 -3.68
CA ASN A 90 -8.25 -14.60 -2.42
C ASN A 90 -7.41 -13.58 -1.63
N ALA A 91 -7.10 -12.44 -2.23
CA ALA A 91 -6.70 -11.25 -1.49
C ALA A 91 -7.06 -10.00 -2.29
N MET A 92 -7.27 -8.88 -1.61
CA MET A 92 -7.46 -7.58 -2.26
C MET A 92 -7.04 -6.42 -1.35
N TYR A 93 -6.57 -5.33 -1.95
CA TYR A 93 -6.07 -4.14 -1.27
C TYR A 93 -6.48 -2.85 -2.01
N THR A 94 -6.77 -1.78 -1.25
CA THR A 94 -6.84 -0.40 -1.76
C THR A 94 -6.42 0.59 -0.68
N ASN A 95 -5.79 1.70 -1.08
CA ASN A 95 -5.64 2.95 -0.30
C ASN A 95 -6.48 4.10 -0.89
N GLN A 96 -7.51 3.78 -1.66
CA GLN A 96 -8.45 4.77 -2.20
C GLN A 96 -9.78 4.73 -1.43
N ASN A 97 -10.60 5.75 -1.62
CA ASN A 97 -11.97 5.80 -1.11
C ASN A 97 -12.93 4.84 -1.84
N LEU A 98 -12.66 3.54 -1.78
CA LEU A 98 -13.40 2.47 -2.48
C LEU A 98 -13.99 1.42 -1.53
N ILE A 99 -13.89 1.64 -0.22
CA ILE A 99 -14.29 0.68 0.80
C ILE A 99 -15.80 0.83 1.08
N SER A 100 -16.53 -0.27 0.93
CA SER A 100 -17.90 -0.41 1.44
C SER A 100 -18.03 -1.60 2.38
N SER A 101 -18.92 -1.50 3.36
CA SER A 101 -19.12 -2.58 4.34
C SER A 101 -20.50 -2.58 4.98
N LYS A 102 -20.90 -3.74 5.51
CA LYS A 102 -22.13 -3.90 6.30
C LYS A 102 -22.10 -3.07 7.58
N SER A 103 -20.92 -3.00 8.20
CA SER A 103 -20.66 -2.21 9.40
C SER A 103 -20.47 -0.71 9.14
N LYS A 104 -20.77 -0.21 7.92
CA LYS A 104 -20.65 1.22 7.56
C LYS A 104 -19.25 1.80 7.81
N ILE A 105 -18.24 0.94 7.76
CA ILE A 105 -16.82 1.31 7.74
C ILE A 105 -16.47 1.65 6.30
N LYS A 106 -15.90 2.84 6.14
CA LYS A 106 -15.40 3.43 4.90
C LYS A 106 -14.12 4.21 5.18
N TYR A 107 -13.53 4.78 4.15
CA TYR A 107 -12.42 5.73 4.29
C TYR A 107 -12.72 6.81 5.35
N ALA A 108 -11.70 7.22 6.10
CA ALA A 108 -11.73 8.14 7.23
C ALA A 108 -12.60 7.71 8.42
N THR A 109 -13.15 6.49 8.45
CA THR A 109 -13.86 6.00 9.66
C THR A 109 -12.88 5.98 10.83
N PRO A 110 -13.19 6.57 12.01
CA PRO A 110 -12.25 6.57 13.11
C PRO A 110 -11.96 5.16 13.65
N LYS A 111 -10.72 4.89 14.03
CA LYS A 111 -10.27 3.61 14.60
C LYS A 111 -11.17 3.07 15.71
N GLU A 112 -11.56 3.91 16.66
CA GLU A 112 -12.45 3.50 17.75
C GLU A 112 -13.84 3.10 17.26
N THR A 113 -14.33 3.73 16.18
CA THR A 113 -15.58 3.32 15.52
C THR A 113 -15.42 1.99 14.79
N VAL A 114 -14.26 1.72 14.19
CA VAL A 114 -13.98 0.41 13.58
C VAL A 114 -14.03 -0.68 14.65
N ARG A 115 -13.33 -0.49 15.78
CA ARG A 115 -13.33 -1.44 16.90
C ARG A 115 -14.71 -1.63 17.52
N SER A 116 -15.49 -0.56 17.69
CA SER A 116 -16.83 -0.67 18.25
C SER A 116 -17.78 -1.48 17.36
N ARG A 117 -17.53 -1.54 16.04
CA ARG A 117 -18.39 -2.21 15.07
C ARG A 117 -17.91 -3.61 14.68
N LEU A 118 -16.60 -3.84 14.60
CA LEU A 118 -16.02 -5.15 14.26
C LEU A 118 -15.63 -5.99 15.47
N GLY A 119 -15.58 -5.38 16.67
CA GLY A 119 -15.11 -6.02 17.89
C GLY A 119 -13.61 -5.86 18.11
N ASN A 120 -13.01 -6.80 18.83
CA ASN A 120 -11.60 -6.74 19.18
C ASN A 120 -10.72 -7.26 18.04
N PRO A 121 -9.61 -6.57 17.70
CA PRO A 121 -8.65 -7.11 16.75
C PRO A 121 -7.96 -8.35 17.31
N ILE A 122 -7.62 -9.29 16.42
CA ILE A 122 -6.80 -10.43 16.75
C ILE A 122 -5.37 -9.98 17.05
N GLN A 123 -4.69 -10.69 17.94
CA GLN A 123 -3.29 -10.37 18.26
C GLN A 123 -2.30 -11.27 17.53
N TYR A 124 -2.77 -12.41 17.01
CA TYR A 124 -1.90 -13.37 16.35
C TYR A 124 -2.61 -14.09 15.20
N ILE A 125 -1.83 -14.40 14.16
CA ILE A 125 -2.20 -15.34 13.10
C ILE A 125 -1.47 -16.66 13.35
N ASN A 126 -2.21 -17.77 13.37
CA ASN A 126 -1.63 -19.10 13.53
C ASN A 126 -1.36 -19.70 12.14
N LYS A 127 -0.13 -20.17 11.91
CA LYS A 127 0.26 -20.85 10.67
C LYS A 127 0.92 -22.19 11.01
N GLY A 128 0.12 -23.25 10.93
CA GLY A 128 0.53 -24.56 11.43
C GLY A 128 0.88 -24.48 12.92
N ARG A 129 2.12 -24.80 13.29
CA ARG A 129 2.63 -24.73 14.68
C ARG A 129 3.18 -23.36 15.09
N TYR A 130 3.30 -22.42 14.16
CA TYR A 130 3.85 -21.11 14.43
C TYR A 130 2.75 -20.09 14.69
N ARG A 131 3.06 -19.11 15.54
CA ARG A 131 2.16 -18.02 15.92
C ARG A 131 2.86 -16.70 15.62
N PHE A 132 2.31 -15.92 14.71
CA PHE A 132 2.85 -14.63 14.30
C PHE A 132 2.07 -13.52 14.97
N GLU A 133 2.75 -12.61 15.67
CA GLU A 133 2.12 -11.44 16.26
C GLU A 133 1.73 -10.44 15.16
N VAL A 134 0.47 -10.00 15.19
CA VAL A 134 -0.08 -8.99 14.27
C VAL A 134 -0.65 -7.78 15.02
N LYS A 135 -0.45 -7.74 16.33
CA LYS A 135 -0.81 -6.59 17.16
C LYS A 135 0.03 -5.39 16.75
N ASN A 136 -0.62 -4.31 16.34
CA ASN A 136 0.05 -3.08 15.94
C ASN A 136 -0.72 -1.84 16.43
N LYS A 137 -0.04 -0.69 16.49
CA LYS A 137 -0.66 0.61 16.82
C LYS A 137 -1.23 1.30 15.58
N GLU A 138 -0.67 1.06 14.40
CA GLU A 138 -0.94 1.75 13.13
C GLU A 138 -1.99 1.03 12.27
N TYR A 139 -2.25 -0.24 12.55
CA TYR A 139 -3.33 -1.01 11.94
C TYR A 139 -3.93 -2.00 12.94
N ASP A 140 -5.14 -2.45 12.64
CA ASP A 140 -5.82 -3.53 13.36
C ASP A 140 -6.10 -4.68 12.39
N VAL A 141 -5.94 -5.92 12.85
CA VAL A 141 -6.29 -7.12 12.08
C VAL A 141 -7.52 -7.76 12.69
N PHE A 142 -8.53 -8.01 11.87
CA PHE A 142 -9.75 -8.74 12.23
C PHE A 142 -9.79 -10.06 11.47
N HIS A 143 -10.42 -11.07 12.07
CA HIS A 143 -10.59 -12.37 11.43
C HIS A 143 -12.02 -12.85 11.58
N LYS A 144 -12.71 -13.03 10.44
CA LYS A 144 -14.10 -13.48 10.38
C LYS A 144 -14.34 -14.18 9.05
N ASP A 145 -15.15 -15.23 9.05
CA ASP A 145 -15.56 -15.96 7.84
C ASP A 145 -14.38 -16.38 6.94
N HIS A 146 -13.30 -16.87 7.56
CA HIS A 146 -12.05 -17.32 6.90
C HIS A 146 -11.30 -16.22 6.12
N VAL A 147 -11.51 -14.95 6.49
CA VAL A 147 -10.81 -13.80 5.89
C VAL A 147 -10.17 -12.96 6.98
N TYR A 148 -8.87 -12.75 6.86
CA TYR A 148 -8.13 -11.74 7.60
C TYR A 148 -8.36 -10.39 6.93
N THR A 149 -8.76 -9.39 7.71
CA THR A 149 -8.97 -8.02 7.26
C THR A 149 -8.08 -7.11 8.07
N THR A 150 -7.04 -6.56 7.45
CA THR A 150 -6.19 -5.52 8.03
C THR A 150 -6.75 -4.16 7.64
N VAL A 151 -7.06 -3.35 8.66
CA VAL A 151 -7.51 -1.97 8.52
C VAL A 151 -6.36 -1.06 8.93
N PHE A 152 -5.85 -0.26 8.01
CA PHE A 152 -4.77 0.68 8.28
C PHE A 152 -5.35 2.06 8.63
N TYR A 153 -4.66 2.78 9.50
CA TYR A 153 -5.08 4.07 9.99
C TYR A 153 -4.00 5.12 9.77
N ASP A 154 -4.44 6.36 9.55
CA ASP A 154 -3.55 7.51 9.62
C ASP A 154 -3.48 8.07 11.05
N LYS A 155 -2.37 7.81 11.75
CA LYS A 155 -2.19 8.32 13.12
C LYS A 155 -2.05 9.84 13.21
N HIS A 156 -1.81 10.51 12.08
CA HIS A 156 -1.70 11.97 11.96
C HIS A 156 -3.03 12.61 11.52
N GLU A 157 -4.02 11.82 11.09
CA GLU A 157 -5.35 12.29 10.68
C GLU A 157 -6.46 11.58 11.47
N SER A 158 -6.52 11.89 12.77
CA SER A 158 -7.56 11.39 13.69
C SER A 158 -7.69 9.86 13.79
N ASN A 159 -6.65 9.10 13.40
CA ASN A 159 -6.72 7.64 13.26
C ASN A 159 -7.88 7.18 12.36
N GLY A 160 -8.15 7.92 11.27
CA GLY A 160 -9.11 7.53 10.25
C GLY A 160 -8.60 6.38 9.39
N VAL A 161 -9.50 5.52 8.90
CA VAL A 161 -9.17 4.46 7.93
C VAL A 161 -8.61 5.06 6.64
N THR A 162 -7.44 4.60 6.21
CA THR A 162 -6.81 4.98 4.92
C THR A 162 -6.90 3.87 3.89
N SER A 163 -6.65 2.63 4.32
CA SER A 163 -6.58 1.48 3.43
C SER A 163 -7.11 0.20 4.09
N LEU A 164 -7.43 -0.77 3.24
CA LEU A 164 -7.96 -2.06 3.64
C LEU A 164 -7.24 -3.17 2.85
N LEU A 165 -6.70 -4.15 3.56
CA LEU A 165 -6.18 -5.39 3.00
C LEU A 165 -7.04 -6.56 3.47
N GLN A 166 -7.61 -7.33 2.53
CA GLN A 166 -8.25 -8.61 2.83
C GLN A 166 -7.42 -9.76 2.27
N VAL A 167 -7.22 -10.80 3.09
CA VAL A 167 -6.48 -12.02 2.72
C VAL A 167 -7.28 -13.22 3.23
N SER A 168 -7.61 -14.17 2.36
CA SER A 168 -8.28 -15.41 2.79
C SER A 168 -7.32 -16.28 3.60
N GLU A 169 -7.84 -17.11 4.51
CA GLU A 169 -7.03 -18.14 5.18
C GLU A 169 -6.27 -19.03 4.17
N ASN A 170 -6.90 -19.34 3.03
CA ASN A 170 -6.27 -20.13 1.97
C ASN A 170 -5.04 -19.44 1.36
N MET A 171 -5.06 -18.11 1.24
CA MET A 171 -3.91 -17.34 0.79
C MET A 171 -2.87 -17.21 1.91
N GLU A 172 -3.31 -16.83 3.11
CA GLU A 172 -2.45 -16.60 4.27
C GLU A 172 -1.61 -17.84 4.63
N ASN A 173 -2.22 -19.03 4.57
CA ASN A 173 -1.57 -20.30 4.85
C ASN A 173 -0.50 -20.71 3.82
N ARG A 174 -0.38 -20.02 2.68
CA ARG A 174 0.72 -20.23 1.72
C ARG A 174 2.03 -19.64 2.23
N LEU A 175 1.94 -18.54 2.98
CA LEU A 175 3.08 -17.87 3.58
C LEU A 175 3.42 -18.55 4.92
N ARG A 176 4.21 -19.64 4.87
CA ARG A 176 4.49 -20.48 6.05
C ARG A 176 5.42 -19.84 7.10
N ASN A 177 6.24 -18.89 6.68
CA ASN A 177 7.13 -18.11 7.54
C ASN A 177 6.70 -16.63 7.55
N GLN A 178 7.42 -15.76 8.25
CA GLN A 178 7.11 -14.33 8.26
C GLN A 178 7.26 -13.70 6.86
N TYR A 179 8.30 -14.08 6.12
CA TYR A 179 8.61 -13.53 4.80
C TYR A 179 8.44 -14.56 3.69
N GLY A 180 8.10 -14.06 2.50
CA GLY A 180 8.12 -14.84 1.26
C GLY A 180 9.53 -15.32 0.93
N ALA A 181 9.66 -16.29 0.04
CA ALA A 181 10.97 -16.74 -0.42
C ALA A 181 11.63 -15.64 -1.28
N PRO A 182 12.81 -15.10 -0.90
CA PRO A 182 13.48 -14.09 -1.69
C PRO A 182 13.80 -14.58 -3.10
N SER A 183 13.67 -13.68 -4.06
CA SER A 183 14.06 -13.90 -5.45
C SER A 183 14.15 -12.56 -6.17
N LYS A 184 14.97 -12.47 -7.22
CA LYS A 184 15.07 -11.26 -8.04
C LYS A 184 13.73 -10.85 -8.66
N SER A 185 12.85 -11.80 -8.95
CA SER A 185 11.48 -11.50 -9.41
C SER A 185 10.59 -10.91 -8.31
N LEU A 186 10.72 -11.39 -7.06
CA LEU A 186 9.98 -10.85 -5.92
C LEU A 186 10.49 -9.45 -5.53
N GLU A 187 11.81 -9.24 -5.48
CA GLU A 187 12.42 -7.91 -5.30
C GLU A 187 11.87 -6.92 -6.33
N LYS A 188 11.92 -7.29 -7.62
CA LYS A 188 11.42 -6.43 -8.68
C LYS A 188 9.90 -6.19 -8.57
N SER A 189 9.17 -7.19 -8.11
CA SER A 189 7.73 -7.08 -7.88
C SER A 189 7.41 -6.11 -6.74
N PHE A 190 8.17 -6.17 -5.65
CA PHE A 190 8.02 -5.26 -4.53
C PHE A 190 8.35 -3.81 -4.93
N GLU A 191 9.40 -3.57 -5.72
CA GLU A 191 9.69 -2.24 -6.28
C GLU A 191 8.51 -1.66 -7.08
N LEU A 192 7.91 -2.48 -7.96
CA LEU A 192 6.81 -2.03 -8.81
C LEU A 192 5.49 -1.87 -8.05
N GLN A 193 5.26 -2.69 -7.03
CA GLN A 193 4.12 -2.53 -6.13
C GLN A 193 4.26 -1.22 -5.35
N ASP A 194 5.45 -0.94 -4.82
CA ASP A 194 5.71 0.28 -4.05
C ASP A 194 5.55 1.54 -4.91
N PHE A 195 6.06 1.51 -6.15
CA PHE A 195 5.80 2.56 -7.15
C PHE A 195 4.30 2.81 -7.36
N ASP A 196 3.52 1.74 -7.51
CA ASP A 196 2.08 1.83 -7.73
C ASP A 196 1.36 2.40 -6.49
N LEU A 197 1.79 2.02 -5.27
CA LEU A 197 1.26 2.49 -3.99
C LEU A 197 1.54 3.97 -3.75
N VAL A 198 2.78 4.42 -3.98
CA VAL A 198 3.14 5.84 -3.90
C VAL A 198 2.28 6.69 -4.84
N ASN A 199 2.07 6.22 -6.07
CA ASN A 199 1.27 6.97 -7.03
C ASN A 199 -0.23 6.95 -6.73
N SER A 200 -0.78 5.85 -6.21
CA SER A 200 -2.17 5.84 -5.76
C SER A 200 -2.37 6.76 -4.55
N GLU A 201 -1.41 6.79 -3.62
CA GLU A 201 -1.45 7.68 -2.46
C GLU A 201 -1.39 9.16 -2.87
N ARG A 202 -0.45 9.50 -3.75
CA ARG A 202 -0.39 10.85 -4.34
C ARG A 202 -1.70 11.23 -5.02
N LYS A 203 -2.34 10.29 -5.72
CA LYS A 203 -3.62 10.53 -6.36
C LYS A 203 -4.75 10.76 -5.35
N GLN A 204 -4.79 10.00 -4.25
CA GLN A 204 -5.74 10.19 -3.15
C GLN A 204 -5.63 11.60 -2.54
N HIS A 205 -4.42 12.16 -2.52
CA HIS A 205 -4.13 13.53 -2.07
C HIS A 205 -4.24 14.60 -3.18
N GLY A 206 -4.77 14.26 -4.37
CA GLY A 206 -4.96 15.21 -5.47
C GLY A 206 -3.66 15.67 -6.16
N LEU A 207 -2.56 14.94 -5.96
CA LEU A 207 -1.25 15.26 -6.53
C LEU A 207 -1.01 14.57 -7.87
N ASN A 208 -0.07 15.11 -8.65
CA ASN A 208 0.42 14.47 -9.87
C ASN A 208 1.21 13.22 -9.54
N THR A 209 1.05 12.18 -10.35
CA THR A 209 1.85 10.96 -10.27
C THR A 209 3.30 11.21 -10.67
N LEU A 210 4.20 10.41 -10.11
CA LEU A 210 5.63 10.39 -10.42
C LEU A 210 5.90 9.43 -11.57
N LYS A 211 6.87 9.78 -12.41
CA LYS A 211 7.36 8.94 -13.49
C LYS A 211 8.34 7.91 -12.94
N TYR A 212 8.13 6.65 -13.30
CA TYR A 212 9.10 5.60 -12.97
C TYR A 212 10.43 5.87 -13.69
N SER A 213 11.54 5.82 -12.96
CA SER A 213 12.88 5.93 -13.51
C SER A 213 13.69 4.67 -13.22
N SER A 214 14.08 3.96 -14.28
CA SER A 214 14.96 2.78 -14.18
C SER A 214 16.36 3.15 -13.70
N ALA A 215 16.89 4.30 -14.10
CA ALA A 215 18.19 4.79 -13.67
C ALA A 215 18.22 5.03 -12.16
N ILE A 216 17.23 5.77 -11.63
CA ILE A 216 17.09 6.03 -10.19
C ILE A 216 16.86 4.71 -9.44
N SER A 217 16.03 3.80 -9.99
CA SER A 217 15.80 2.48 -9.37
C SER A 217 17.07 1.63 -9.29
N ASN A 218 18.03 1.80 -10.20
CA ASN A 218 19.32 1.11 -10.11
C ASN A 218 20.17 1.65 -8.96
N THR A 219 20.17 2.97 -8.75
CA THR A 219 20.83 3.60 -7.60
C THR A 219 20.20 3.17 -6.28
N ALA A 220 18.88 3.26 -6.17
CA ALA A 220 18.12 2.82 -4.99
C ALA A 220 18.38 1.33 -4.68
N ARG A 221 18.42 0.46 -5.69
CA ARG A 221 18.70 -0.98 -5.50
C ARG A 221 20.11 -1.23 -4.98
N LYS A 222 21.12 -0.51 -5.49
CA LYS A 222 22.49 -0.60 -4.94
C LYS A 222 22.50 -0.25 -3.45
N HIS A 223 21.71 0.73 -3.02
CA HIS A 223 21.64 1.10 -1.61
C HIS A 223 20.92 0.05 -0.75
N SER A 224 19.81 -0.52 -1.24
CA SER A 224 19.15 -1.64 -0.56
C SER A 224 20.06 -2.86 -0.40
N VAL A 225 20.86 -3.17 -1.44
CA VAL A 225 21.89 -4.23 -1.39
C VAL A 225 22.99 -3.88 -0.38
N ASN A 226 23.49 -2.65 -0.38
CA ASN A 226 24.47 -2.23 0.63
C ASN A 226 23.90 -2.44 2.04
N MET A 227 22.69 -1.94 2.33
CA MET A 227 22.08 -2.09 3.67
C MET A 227 21.89 -3.55 4.09
N SER A 228 21.44 -4.42 3.16
CA SER A 228 21.17 -5.82 3.45
C SER A 228 22.45 -6.64 3.65
N GLU A 229 23.47 -6.45 2.80
CA GLU A 229 24.74 -7.19 2.83
C GLU A 229 25.67 -6.69 3.94
N ASP A 230 25.68 -5.38 4.21
CA ASP A 230 26.56 -4.77 5.21
C ASP A 230 25.90 -4.62 6.59
N HIS A 231 24.68 -5.13 6.77
CA HIS A 231 23.93 -5.14 8.04
C HIS A 231 23.79 -3.76 8.70
N PHE A 232 23.38 -2.75 7.92
CA PHE A 232 23.08 -1.42 8.44
C PHE A 232 21.77 -0.87 7.87
N PHE A 233 21.23 0.17 8.50
CA PHE A 233 20.02 0.86 8.03
C PHE A 233 20.18 2.36 8.25
N ASP A 234 20.67 3.05 7.22
CA ASP A 234 20.95 4.49 7.24
C ASP A 234 20.86 5.07 5.82
N HIS A 235 20.53 6.36 5.73
CA HIS A 235 20.57 7.13 4.49
C HIS A 235 22.00 7.29 3.95
N THR A 236 23.00 7.33 4.83
CA THR A 236 24.41 7.45 4.49
C THR A 236 25.02 6.06 4.41
N ASP A 237 25.66 5.73 3.28
CA ASP A 237 26.36 4.45 3.16
C ASP A 237 27.62 4.41 4.03
N LYS A 238 28.20 3.22 4.22
CA LYS A 238 29.41 3.04 5.04
C LYS A 238 30.64 3.79 4.51
N GLN A 239 30.60 4.25 3.27
CA GLN A 239 31.65 5.08 2.67
C GLN A 239 31.39 6.58 2.87
N GLY A 240 30.32 6.95 3.58
CA GLY A 240 29.95 8.33 3.89
C GLY A 240 29.14 9.02 2.78
N ASN A 241 28.67 8.31 1.75
CA ASN A 241 27.91 8.92 0.68
C ASN A 241 26.43 9.05 1.08
N SER A 242 25.90 10.27 0.94
CA SER A 242 24.47 10.54 1.07
C SER A 242 23.70 10.01 -0.15
N PRO A 243 22.35 9.98 -0.12
CA PRO A 243 21.55 9.62 -1.29
C PRO A 243 21.88 10.50 -2.51
N PHE A 244 22.16 11.78 -2.27
CA PHE A 244 22.52 12.75 -3.31
C PHE A 244 23.87 12.45 -3.95
N ASP A 245 24.83 11.98 -3.17
CA ASP A 245 26.14 11.58 -3.68
C ASP A 245 26.01 10.30 -4.52
N ARG A 246 25.18 9.34 -4.08
CA ARG A 246 24.88 8.13 -4.86
C ARG A 246 24.19 8.47 -6.20
N LEU A 247 23.20 9.35 -6.20
CA LEU A 247 22.52 9.81 -7.43
C LEU A 247 23.50 10.51 -8.39
N LYS A 248 24.35 11.43 -7.88
CA LYS A 248 25.37 12.12 -8.70
C LYS A 248 26.42 11.17 -9.26
N ARG A 249 26.88 10.21 -8.45
CA ARG A 249 27.84 9.17 -8.85
C ARG A 249 27.29 8.32 -10.00
N ASP A 250 25.99 8.07 -10.00
CA ASP A 250 25.30 7.33 -11.06
C ASP A 250 24.81 8.26 -12.21
N HIS A 251 25.31 9.49 -12.28
CA HIS A 251 25.03 10.48 -13.33
C HIS A 251 23.55 10.83 -13.47
N ILE A 252 22.82 10.91 -12.35
CA ILE A 252 21.43 11.35 -12.32
C ILE A 252 21.38 12.83 -11.99
N ASP A 253 20.87 13.63 -12.93
CA ASP A 253 20.64 15.05 -12.74
C ASP A 253 19.33 15.32 -11.98
N PHE A 254 19.36 16.23 -11.01
CA PHE A 254 18.19 16.66 -10.25
C PHE A 254 18.38 18.06 -9.67
N ASN A 255 17.28 18.81 -9.51
CA ASN A 255 17.27 20.08 -8.77
C ASN A 255 16.77 19.91 -7.34
N SER A 256 16.01 18.85 -7.11
CA SER A 256 15.54 18.42 -5.79
C SER A 256 15.56 16.90 -5.75
N ALA A 257 15.89 16.34 -4.59
CA ALA A 257 15.84 14.91 -4.36
C ALA A 257 15.51 14.61 -2.91
N GLY A 258 15.06 13.38 -2.65
CA GLY A 258 14.81 12.85 -1.31
C GLY A 258 14.85 11.34 -1.32
N GLU A 259 15.00 10.75 -0.14
CA GLU A 259 15.04 9.29 0.04
C GLU A 259 14.11 8.89 1.19
N ASN A 260 13.37 7.80 1.02
CA ASN A 260 12.74 7.07 2.10
C ASN A 260 13.34 5.66 2.20
N LEU A 261 13.48 5.17 3.42
CA LEU A 261 13.94 3.81 3.70
C LEU A 261 12.91 3.06 4.54
N ALA A 262 12.72 1.78 4.23
CA ALA A 262 11.96 0.86 5.07
C ALA A 262 12.70 -0.49 5.20
N TYR A 263 12.46 -1.20 6.30
CA TYR A 263 13.12 -2.47 6.60
C TYR A 263 12.23 -3.38 7.44
N GLY A 264 12.16 -4.66 7.04
CA GLY A 264 11.57 -5.74 7.82
C GLY A 264 10.05 -5.87 7.72
N GLN A 265 9.36 -5.01 6.96
CA GLN A 265 7.94 -5.19 6.63
C GLN A 265 7.74 -6.42 5.76
N VAL A 266 6.55 -7.03 5.77
CA VAL A 266 6.33 -8.31 5.06
C VAL A 266 6.07 -8.14 3.55
N SER A 267 5.66 -6.94 3.12
CA SER A 267 5.42 -6.60 1.71
C SER A 267 5.41 -5.08 1.50
N SER A 268 5.43 -4.64 0.24
CA SER A 268 5.38 -3.21 -0.11
C SER A 268 4.13 -2.51 0.43
N ILE A 269 3.00 -3.20 0.59
CA ILE A 269 1.79 -2.62 1.24
C ILE A 269 2.12 -2.17 2.66
N TYR A 270 2.74 -3.05 3.47
CA TYR A 270 3.09 -2.71 4.84
C TYR A 270 4.24 -1.69 4.94
N ALA A 271 5.19 -1.73 4.00
CA ALA A 271 6.26 -0.72 3.91
C ALA A 271 5.66 0.66 3.66
N HIS A 272 4.84 0.79 2.62
CA HIS A 272 4.17 2.02 2.23
C HIS A 272 3.32 2.62 3.36
N GLU A 273 2.47 1.81 3.99
CA GLU A 273 1.63 2.26 5.12
C GLU A 273 2.45 2.74 6.33
N GLY A 274 3.59 2.08 6.59
CA GLY A 274 4.54 2.51 7.62
C GLY A 274 5.24 3.83 7.27
N LEU A 275 5.66 4.00 6.01
CA LEU A 275 6.24 5.24 5.51
C LEU A 275 5.23 6.38 5.57
N MET A 276 3.98 6.15 5.17
CA MET A 276 2.92 7.15 5.30
C MET A 276 2.66 7.51 6.76
N ASN A 277 2.77 6.59 7.71
CA ASN A 277 2.67 6.92 9.14
C ASN A 277 3.95 7.58 9.72
N SER A 278 4.99 7.87 8.93
CA SER A 278 6.14 8.69 9.35
C SER A 278 6.06 10.08 8.69
N LEU A 279 5.93 11.16 9.48
CA LEU A 279 5.83 12.51 8.91
C LEU A 279 7.05 12.90 8.05
N GLY A 280 8.25 12.39 8.37
CA GLY A 280 9.45 12.61 7.55
C GLY A 280 9.30 11.97 6.18
N HIS A 281 8.91 10.69 6.14
CA HIS A 281 8.79 9.94 4.90
C HIS A 281 7.56 10.35 4.07
N ARG A 282 6.43 10.61 4.74
CA ARG A 282 5.20 11.16 4.12
C ARG A 282 5.48 12.45 3.36
N LYS A 283 6.32 13.34 3.91
CA LYS A 283 6.69 14.59 3.22
C LYS A 283 7.36 14.33 1.87
N ASN A 284 8.18 13.27 1.75
CA ASN A 284 8.77 12.91 0.46
C ASN A 284 7.71 12.36 -0.51
N ILE A 285 6.88 11.42 -0.05
CA ILE A 285 5.80 10.80 -0.86
C ILE A 285 4.86 11.87 -1.43
N LEU A 286 4.50 12.88 -0.63
CA LEU A 286 3.55 13.94 -0.99
C LEU A 286 4.22 15.22 -1.53
N ASN A 287 5.54 15.23 -1.74
CA ASN A 287 6.23 16.42 -2.22
C ASN A 287 5.82 16.75 -3.67
N THR A 288 5.41 17.99 -3.91
CA THR A 288 4.98 18.47 -5.24
C THR A 288 6.14 18.80 -6.17
N HIS A 289 7.36 18.94 -5.66
CA HIS A 289 8.53 19.27 -6.46
C HIS A 289 9.11 18.05 -7.19
N TYR A 290 8.88 16.85 -6.68
CA TYR A 290 9.35 15.62 -7.32
C TYR A 290 8.51 15.27 -8.55
N LYS A 291 9.18 14.70 -9.54
CA LYS A 291 8.63 14.27 -10.84
C LYS A 291 8.95 12.82 -11.18
N ASN A 292 10.05 12.30 -10.64
CA ASN A 292 10.50 10.93 -10.87
C ASN A 292 10.64 10.18 -9.56
N LEU A 293 10.47 8.86 -9.64
CA LEU A 293 10.60 7.92 -8.54
C LEU A 293 11.36 6.69 -9.04
N GLY A 294 12.36 6.26 -8.28
CA GLY A 294 13.03 4.97 -8.46
C GLY A 294 13.03 4.19 -7.15
N LEU A 295 12.89 2.87 -7.28
CA LEU A 295 12.71 1.97 -6.14
C LEU A 295 13.78 0.88 -6.19
N GLY A 296 14.29 0.53 -5.02
CA GLY A 296 15.22 -0.57 -4.83
C GLY A 296 14.78 -1.48 -3.70
N VAL A 297 14.72 -2.78 -3.98
CA VAL A 297 14.46 -3.79 -2.94
C VAL A 297 15.54 -4.86 -2.96
N ASP A 298 15.99 -5.24 -1.78
CA ASP A 298 16.84 -6.42 -1.58
C ASP A 298 16.44 -7.14 -0.28
N PHE A 299 16.82 -8.41 -0.13
CA PHE A 299 16.53 -9.22 1.05
C PHE A 299 17.84 -9.66 1.70
N ASN A 300 17.96 -9.52 3.02
CA ASN A 300 19.10 -10.10 3.74
C ASN A 300 18.98 -11.64 3.87
N GLU A 301 19.97 -12.24 4.54
CA GLU A 301 20.04 -13.69 4.79
C GLU A 301 18.84 -14.22 5.60
N ASP A 302 18.28 -13.41 6.49
CA ASP A 302 17.07 -13.69 7.28
C ASP A 302 15.77 -13.48 6.49
N LYS A 303 15.88 -13.17 5.19
CA LYS A 303 14.77 -12.88 4.26
C LYS A 303 14.00 -11.61 4.62
N GLN A 304 14.61 -10.72 5.39
CA GLN A 304 14.03 -9.42 5.71
C GLN A 304 14.27 -8.47 4.53
N PRO A 305 13.21 -7.90 3.95
CA PRO A 305 13.34 -6.93 2.86
C PRO A 305 13.79 -5.57 3.36
N PHE A 306 14.58 -4.91 2.51
CA PHE A 306 15.02 -3.51 2.60
C PHE A 306 14.47 -2.76 1.39
N TRP A 307 13.82 -1.63 1.62
CA TRP A 307 13.32 -0.74 0.58
C TRP A 307 14.07 0.58 0.61
N THR A 308 14.36 1.08 -0.59
CA THR A 308 14.83 2.44 -0.85
C THR A 308 13.91 3.07 -1.88
N GLU A 309 13.28 4.20 -1.54
CA GLU A 309 12.56 5.06 -2.48
C GLU A 309 13.38 6.32 -2.73
N ASP A 310 13.89 6.50 -3.95
CA ASP A 310 14.61 7.71 -4.36
C ASP A 310 13.72 8.58 -5.25
N TYR A 311 13.59 9.85 -4.87
CA TYR A 311 12.76 10.85 -5.53
C TYR A 311 13.64 11.90 -6.21
N THR A 312 13.26 12.36 -7.41
CA THR A 312 13.92 13.53 -8.05
C THR A 312 12.93 14.46 -8.74
N GLY A 313 13.27 15.75 -8.84
CA GLY A 313 12.45 16.82 -9.46
C GLY A 313 13.21 17.77 -10.38
#